data_AF-A0A382F6T2-F1
#
_entry.id   AF-A0A382F6T2-F1
#
_cell.length_a   1.000
_cell.length_b   1.000
_cell.length_c   1.000
_cell.angle_alpha   90.00
_cell.angle_beta   90.00
_cell.angle_gamma   90.00
#
_symmetry.space_group_name_H-M   'P 1'
#
loop_
_entity.id
_entity.type
_entity.pdbx_description
1 polymer ?
#
loop_
_entity_poly.entity_id
_entity_poly.type
_entity_poly.pdbx_seq_one_letter_code
_entity_poly.pdbx_strand_id
1 'polypeptide(L)'
;MTLRSWNPEALGTWLNEYAPFKGAGVRITHIAETADELHVEMPLTPYNVNAVGTHFGGSLYSMVDPHLMLLLMELLGPEYVVWDKEASIDFRRP
;
A
#
# COMPACT_ATOMS: atom_id res chain seq x y z
N MET A 1 5.16 26.26 10.65
CA MET A 1 4.73 25.61 11.91
C MET A 1 3.57 24.69 11.54
N THR A 2 3.87 23.53 10.99
CA THR A 2 2.89 22.57 10.46
C THR A 2 2.22 21.85 11.62
N LEU A 3 0.99 22.23 11.93
CA LEU A 3 0.09 21.43 12.76
C LEU A 3 -0.63 20.44 11.85
N ARG A 4 0.06 19.37 11.45
CA ARG A 4 -0.56 18.21 10.78
C ARG A 4 0.00 16.93 11.37
N SER A 5 -0.90 16.06 11.81
CA SER A 5 -0.63 14.82 12.53
C SER A 5 -0.24 13.69 11.58
N TRP A 6 0.78 13.90 10.74
CA TRP A 6 1.41 12.79 10.04
C TRP A 6 2.07 11.91 11.10
N ASN A 7 1.73 10.63 11.10
CA ASN A 7 2.32 9.63 11.98
C ASN A 7 2.54 8.36 11.16
N PRO A 8 3.72 8.22 10.52
CA PRO A 8 4.00 7.10 9.63
C PRO A 8 4.00 5.76 10.37
N GLU A 9 4.43 5.74 11.63
CA GLU A 9 4.42 4.53 12.46
C GLU A 9 2.99 4.05 12.75
N ALA A 10 2.10 4.96 13.15
CA ALA A 10 0.71 4.64 13.41
C ALA A 10 -0.02 4.20 12.13
N LEU A 11 0.24 4.87 11.00
CA LEU A 11 -0.31 4.48 9.71
C LEU A 11 0.18 3.10 9.28
N GLY A 12 1.49 2.84 9.38
CA GLY A 12 2.08 1.54 9.05
C GLY A 12 1.52 0.42 9.93
N THR A 13 1.35 0.67 11.22
CA THR A 13 0.70 -0.28 12.14
C THR A 13 -0.73 -0.56 11.72
N TRP A 14 -1.51 0.48 11.43
CA TRP A 14 -2.90 0.33 10.99
C TRP A 14 -3.02 -0.43 9.66
N LEU A 15 -2.18 -0.12 8.67
CA LEU A 15 -2.15 -0.80 7.38
C LEU A 15 -1.74 -2.27 7.54
N ASN A 16 -0.74 -2.56 8.38
CA ASN A 16 -0.32 -3.94 8.67
C ASN A 16 -1.38 -4.73 9.43
N GLU A 17 -2.28 -4.06 10.15
CA GLU A 17 -3.43 -4.65 10.85
C GLU A 17 -4.70 -4.72 9.99
N TYR A 18 -4.72 -4.05 8.84
CA TYR A 18 -5.86 -4.00 7.94
C TYR A 18 -6.13 -5.38 7.33
N ALA A 19 -7.36 -5.88 7.52
CA ALA A 19 -7.72 -7.26 7.20
C ALA A 19 -7.43 -7.67 5.73
N PRO A 20 -7.69 -6.85 4.71
CA PRO A 20 -7.31 -7.16 3.33
C PRO A 20 -5.81 -7.39 3.14
N PHE A 21 -4.96 -6.57 3.75
CA PHE A 21 -3.50 -6.69 3.65
C PHE A 21 -2.99 -7.91 4.40
N LYS A 22 -3.48 -8.13 5.61
CA LYS A 22 -3.19 -9.35 6.38
C LYS A 22 -3.56 -10.61 5.61
N GLY A 23 -4.76 -10.63 5.01
CA GLY A 23 -5.24 -11.75 4.22
C GLY A 23 -4.39 -12.02 2.98
N ALA A 24 -3.96 -10.97 2.28
CA ALA A 24 -3.09 -11.07 1.10
C ALA A 24 -1.61 -11.33 1.45
N GLY A 25 -1.20 -11.11 2.70
CA GLY A 25 0.20 -11.17 3.13
C GLY A 25 1.02 -9.93 2.76
N VAL A 26 0.36 -8.81 2.48
CA VAL A 26 0.97 -7.51 2.21
C VAL A 26 1.45 -6.88 3.53
N ARG A 27 2.68 -6.35 3.54
CA ARG A 27 3.29 -5.71 4.70
C ARG A 27 3.95 -4.40 4.33
N ILE A 28 3.71 -3.38 5.14
CA ILE A 28 4.43 -2.10 5.08
C ILE A 28 5.69 -2.24 5.93
N THR A 29 6.85 -2.03 5.31
CA THR A 29 8.15 -2.14 5.99
C THR A 29 8.78 -0.79 6.29
N HIS A 30 8.39 0.26 5.57
CA HIS A 30 8.85 1.63 5.80
C HIS A 30 7.83 2.64 5.28
N ILE A 31 7.69 3.76 5.98
CA ILE A 31 7.00 4.97 5.49
C ILE A 31 7.86 6.16 5.88
N ALA A 32 8.19 7.04 4.93
CA ALA A 32 9.00 8.21 5.21
C ALA A 32 8.24 9.29 6.01
N GLU A 33 8.97 10.00 6.87
CA GLU A 33 8.45 11.17 7.61
C GLU A 33 8.00 12.30 6.67
N THR A 34 8.58 12.35 5.46
CA THR A 34 8.25 13.30 4.39
C THR A 34 7.05 12.89 3.54
N ALA A 35 6.51 11.68 3.75
CA ALA A 35 5.40 11.11 2.99
C ALA A 35 5.63 11.02 1.46
N ASP A 36 6.87 11.04 1.01
CA ASP A 36 7.26 10.92 -0.40
C ASP A 36 7.63 9.49 -0.82
N GLU A 37 7.85 8.60 0.15
CA GLU A 37 8.11 7.17 -0.10
C GLU A 37 7.51 6.24 0.97
N LEU A 38 7.23 5.01 0.54
CA LEU A 38 6.78 3.89 1.36
C LEU A 38 7.25 2.58 0.71
N HIS A 39 7.64 1.61 1.54
CA HIS A 39 8.06 0.28 1.10
C HIS A 39 7.03 -0.79 1.47
N VAL A 40 6.68 -1.62 0.48
CA VAL A 40 5.74 -2.74 0.62
C VAL A 40 6.41 -4.04 0.23
N GLU A 41 6.15 -5.08 1.01
CA GLU A 41 6.56 -6.44 0.72
C GLU A 41 5.36 -7.39 0.72
N MET A 42 5.43 -8.43 -0.12
CA MET A 42 4.46 -9.53 -0.12
C MET A 42 5.18 -10.86 -0.41
N PRO A 43 5.66 -11.57 0.62
CA PRO A 43 6.24 -12.89 0.45
C PRO A 43 5.25 -13.86 -0.21
N LEU A 44 5.74 -14.76 -1.07
CA LEU A 44 4.91 -15.82 -1.61
C LEU A 44 4.65 -16.87 -0.53
N THR A 45 3.38 -17.18 -0.30
CA THR A 45 2.92 -18.13 0.71
C THR A 45 1.82 -19.02 0.12
N PRO A 46 1.50 -20.16 0.76
CA PRO A 46 0.37 -21.00 0.33
C PRO A 46 -1.00 -20.27 0.36
N TYR A 47 -1.12 -19.15 1.09
CA TYR A 47 -2.37 -18.41 1.23
C TYR A 47 -2.59 -17.33 0.16
N ASN A 48 -1.53 -16.94 -0.57
CA ASN A 48 -1.60 -15.91 -1.62
C ASN A 48 -1.12 -16.39 -2.99
N VAL A 49 -1.11 -17.72 -3.18
CA VAL A 49 -0.82 -18.37 -4.45
C VAL A 49 -2.10 -18.45 -5.32
N ASN A 50 -1.96 -18.27 -6.63
CA ASN A 50 -3.02 -18.47 -7.61
C ASN A 50 -3.09 -19.93 -8.09
N ALA A 51 -3.99 -20.21 -9.05
CA ALA A 51 -4.19 -21.55 -9.59
C ALA A 51 -2.97 -22.16 -10.33
N VAL A 52 -1.96 -21.35 -10.69
CA VAL A 52 -0.77 -21.77 -11.45
C VAL A 52 0.54 -21.68 -10.64
N GLY A 53 0.46 -21.46 -9.32
CA GLY A 53 1.62 -21.55 -8.44
C GLY A 53 2.42 -20.25 -8.25
N THR A 54 1.90 -19.09 -8.66
CA THR A 54 2.54 -17.77 -8.45
C THR A 54 1.63 -16.86 -7.62
N HIS A 55 2.04 -15.62 -7.32
CA HIS A 55 1.18 -14.71 -6.56
C HIS A 55 -0.19 -14.52 -7.23
N PHE A 56 -1.23 -14.40 -6.40
CA PHE A 56 -2.52 -13.93 -6.86
C PHE A 56 -2.42 -12.52 -7.43
N GLY A 57 -2.81 -12.34 -8.69
CA GLY A 57 -2.65 -11.07 -9.41
C GLY A 57 -3.37 -9.90 -8.74
N GLY A 58 -4.53 -10.14 -8.12
CA GLY A 58 -5.21 -9.12 -7.33
C GLY A 58 -4.41 -8.70 -6.09
N SER A 59 -3.69 -9.63 -5.45
CA SER A 59 -2.81 -9.30 -4.32
C SER A 59 -1.60 -8.48 -4.75
N LEU A 60 -1.05 -8.73 -5.94
CA LEU A 60 0.02 -7.90 -6.51
C LEU A 60 -0.44 -6.46 -6.69
N TYR A 61 -1.67 -6.25 -7.16
CA TYR A 61 -2.24 -4.90 -7.27
C TYR A 61 -2.38 -4.21 -5.90
N SER A 62 -2.83 -4.94 -4.87
CA SER A 62 -2.95 -4.39 -3.51
C SER A 62 -1.61 -4.01 -2.86
N MET A 63 -0.47 -4.35 -3.47
CA MET A 63 0.82 -3.80 -3.02
C MET A 63 0.97 -2.31 -3.32
N VAL A 64 0.19 -1.75 -4.26
CA VAL A 64 0.28 -0.35 -4.67
C VAL A 64 -0.89 0.47 -4.10
N ASP A 65 -2.09 -0.08 -4.10
CA ASP A 65 -3.32 0.57 -3.61
C ASP A 65 -3.60 0.22 -2.13
N PRO A 66 -3.87 1.20 -1.23
CA PRO A 66 -4.07 2.64 -1.47
C PRO A 66 -2.85 3.51 -1.14
N HIS A 67 -1.63 2.95 -1.15
CA HIS A 67 -0.44 3.61 -0.60
C HIS A 67 -0.13 4.96 -1.27
N LEU A 68 -0.15 5.03 -2.60
CA LEU A 68 0.14 6.27 -3.33
C LEU A 68 -0.89 7.36 -3.03
N MET A 69 -2.17 7.00 -2.95
CA MET A 69 -3.25 7.92 -2.59
C MET A 69 -3.02 8.50 -1.19
N LEU A 70 -2.67 7.66 -0.21
CA LEU A 70 -2.42 8.08 1.17
C LEU A 70 -1.23 9.05 1.30
N LEU A 71 -0.13 8.75 0.61
CA LEU A 71 1.03 9.64 0.55
C LEU A 71 0.66 11.00 -0.07
N LEU A 72 -0.08 10.99 -1.18
CA LEU A 72 -0.54 12.21 -1.85
C LEU A 72 -1.51 13.04 -1.00
N MET A 73 -2.40 12.41 -0.23
CA MET A 73 -3.29 13.11 0.71
C MET A 73 -2.50 13.91 1.76
N GLU A 74 -1.39 13.36 2.24
CA GLU A 74 -0.52 14.07 3.18
C GLU A 74 0.23 15.21 2.47
N LEU A 75 0.92 14.90 1.37
CA LEU A 75 1.75 15.85 0.61
C LEU A 75 0.96 17.08 0.11
N LEU A 76 -0.28 16.89 -0.35
CA LEU A 76 -1.06 17.97 -0.97
C LEU A 76 -1.75 18.88 0.05
N GLY A 77 -2.10 18.39 1.24
CA GLY A 77 -2.85 19.20 2.19
C GLY A 77 -4.36 18.89 2.23
N PRO A 78 -5.09 19.50 3.18
CA PRO A 78 -6.51 19.20 3.41
C PRO A 78 -7.42 19.89 2.39
N GLU A 79 -6.85 20.85 1.66
CA GLU A 79 -7.51 21.61 0.61
C GLU A 79 -7.74 20.76 -0.66
N TYR A 80 -7.21 19.53 -0.70
CA TYR A 80 -7.29 18.64 -1.85
C TYR A 80 -8.06 17.38 -1.51
N VAL A 81 -8.91 16.95 -2.45
CA VAL A 81 -9.50 15.61 -2.46
C VAL A 81 -8.66 14.75 -3.39
N VAL A 82 -8.06 13.69 -2.85
CA VAL A 82 -7.30 12.71 -3.62
C VAL A 82 -8.13 11.44 -3.74
N TRP A 83 -8.24 10.91 -4.96
CA TRP A 83 -8.98 9.68 -5.21
C TRP A 83 -8.43 8.99 -6.45
N ASP A 84 -8.27 7.67 -6.39
CA ASP A 84 -7.85 6.88 -7.53
C ASP A 84 -8.98 6.78 -8.56
N LYS A 85 -8.67 7.13 -9.81
CA LYS A 85 -9.63 7.11 -10.92
C LYS A 85 -9.47 5.89 -11.81
N GLU A 86 -8.24 5.47 -12.02
CA GLU A 86 -7.87 4.35 -12.88
C GLU A 86 -6.51 3.83 -12.43
N ALA A 87 -6.28 2.54 -12.62
CA ALA A 87 -4.97 1.96 -12.45
C ALA A 87 -4.77 0.82 -13.45
N SER A 88 -3.52 0.60 -13.82
CA SER A 88 -3.10 -0.43 -14.75
C SER A 88 -1.93 -1.21 -14.19
N ILE A 89 -1.98 -2.53 -14.29
CA ILE A 89 -0.87 -3.42 -13.94
C ILE A 89 -0.44 -4.21 -15.17
N ASP A 90 0.88 -4.24 -15.41
CA ASP A 90 1.51 -5.03 -16.48
C ASP A 90 2.32 -6.15 -15.85
N PHE A 91 1.77 -7.38 -15.88
CA PHE A 91 2.41 -8.55 -15.31
C PHE A 91 3.57 -9.03 -16.20
N ARG A 92 4.80 -8.62 -15.84
CA ARG A 92 6.00 -8.87 -16.66
C ARG A 92 6.46 -10.33 -16.65
N ARG A 93 6.40 -11.00 -15.49
CA ARG A 93 6.89 -12.35 -15.27
C ARG A 93 6.09 -13.04 -14.16
N PRO A 94 6.01 -14.38 -14.18
CA PRO A 94 5.58 -15.17 -13.03
C PRO A 94 6.57 -15.09 -11.86
#